data_AF-A0A350X3F0-F1
#
_entry.id   AF-A0A350X3F0-F1
#
_cell.length_a   1.000
_cell.length_b   1.000
_cell.length_c   1.000
_cell.angle_alpha   90.00
_cell.angle_beta   90.00
_cell.angle_gamma   90.00
#
_symmetry.space_group_name_H-M   'P 1'
#
loop_
_entity.id
_entity.type
_entity.pdbx_description
1 polymer ?
#
loop_
_entity_poly.entity_id
_entity_poly.type
_entity_poly.pdbx_seq_one_letter_code
_entity_poly.pdbx_strand_id
1 'polypeptide(L)'
;MAGIKEVAKHAGVAIGTVSRVINNNSTVNPKIREKVLKSIEELNYVPDEVARSFKLRTTKMVALLVPTIWNPFFSELGHYVEDELDKRGYKLLLCNSGAKPEKEQYYLEMLNQNKVAGILGITYNEYEEEFTKDIPFVSIDRVFSKEVPCVSSDNYQGGQIAADELINAGCKKLAFMGSFTKINTEVNRRKEGFVAQAKKRGQDVIVFEKPDPIENVELFCNEFHEQHPDVDGVFA
;
A
#
# COMPACT_ATOMS: atom_id res chain seq x y z
N MET A 1 25.91 -27.17 -0.06
CA MET A 1 24.59 -27.00 0.56
C MET A 1 23.73 -28.15 0.07
N ALA A 2 23.11 -28.93 0.96
CA ALA A 2 22.27 -30.04 0.53
C ALA A 2 21.06 -29.50 -0.25
N GLY A 3 20.66 -30.16 -1.32
CA GLY A 3 19.47 -29.89 -2.11
C GLY A 3 18.41 -30.97 -1.92
N ILE A 4 17.24 -30.78 -2.54
CA ILE A 4 16.09 -31.69 -2.39
C ILE A 4 16.40 -33.16 -2.77
N LYS A 5 17.38 -33.38 -3.66
CA LYS A 5 17.86 -34.71 -4.05
C LYS A 5 18.59 -35.42 -2.91
N GLU A 6 19.42 -34.70 -2.16
CA GLU A 6 20.17 -35.26 -1.04
C GLU A 6 19.24 -35.56 0.14
N VAL A 7 18.26 -34.70 0.40
CA VAL A 7 17.19 -34.97 1.37
C VAL A 7 16.40 -36.22 1.00
N ALA A 8 16.01 -36.37 -0.27
CA ALA A 8 15.29 -37.55 -0.75
C ALA A 8 16.11 -38.84 -0.57
N LYS A 9 17.41 -38.78 -0.88
CA LYS A 9 18.34 -39.90 -0.70
C LYS A 9 18.51 -40.26 0.78
N HIS A 10 18.69 -39.27 1.65
CA HIS A 10 18.87 -39.46 3.09
C HIS A 10 17.60 -40.03 3.75
N ALA A 11 16.44 -39.49 3.40
CA ALA A 11 15.15 -39.99 3.86
C ALA A 11 14.72 -41.32 3.20
N GLY A 12 15.41 -41.77 2.14
CA GLY A 12 15.07 -42.99 1.40
C GLY A 12 13.69 -42.92 0.73
N VAL A 13 13.33 -41.78 0.16
CA VAL A 13 12.04 -41.55 -0.53
C VAL A 13 12.26 -40.89 -1.90
N ALA A 14 11.23 -40.85 -2.73
CA ALA A 14 11.26 -40.10 -3.98
C ALA A 14 11.27 -38.58 -3.74
N ILE A 15 11.89 -37.81 -4.65
CA ILE A 15 11.92 -36.33 -4.60
C ILE A 15 10.51 -35.73 -4.49
N GLY A 16 9.53 -36.31 -5.20
CA GLY A 16 8.13 -35.86 -5.14
C GLY A 16 7.47 -36.07 -3.77
N THR A 17 7.95 -37.01 -2.96
CA THR A 17 7.48 -37.20 -1.59
C THR A 17 8.05 -36.13 -0.67
N VAL A 18 9.34 -35.80 -0.80
CA VAL A 18 9.96 -34.67 -0.07
C VAL A 18 9.24 -33.36 -0.38
N SER A 19 8.95 -33.10 -1.67
CA SER A 19 8.20 -31.91 -2.08
C SER A 19 6.79 -31.85 -1.47
N ARG A 20 6.08 -32.98 -1.35
CA ARG A 20 4.76 -33.03 -0.72
C ARG A 20 4.82 -32.77 0.78
N VAL A 21 5.85 -33.26 1.47
CA VAL A 21 6.07 -32.98 2.90
C VAL A 21 6.34 -31.49 3.12
N ILE A 22 7.25 -30.89 2.34
CA ILE A 22 7.57 -29.46 2.41
C ILE A 22 6.33 -28.59 2.13
N ASN A 23 5.48 -29.00 1.18
CA ASN A 23 4.22 -28.32 0.87
C ASN A 23 3.07 -28.67 1.82
N ASN A 24 3.36 -29.30 2.96
CA ASN A 24 2.41 -29.65 4.00
C ASN A 24 1.20 -30.49 3.52
N ASN A 25 1.36 -31.29 2.46
CA ASN A 25 0.26 -32.07 1.88
C ASN A 25 -0.19 -33.22 2.81
N SER A 26 -1.49 -33.29 3.11
CA SER A 26 -2.10 -34.25 4.04
C SER A 26 -2.09 -35.71 3.56
N THR A 27 -1.83 -35.96 2.28
CA THR A 27 -1.78 -37.33 1.71
C THR A 27 -0.51 -38.11 2.05
N VAL A 28 0.50 -37.47 2.65
CA VAL A 28 1.76 -38.15 3.02
C VAL A 28 1.58 -38.87 4.36
N ASN A 29 1.89 -40.16 4.39
CA ASN A 29 1.90 -40.96 5.60
C ASN A 29 2.72 -40.27 6.72
N PRO A 30 2.18 -40.17 7.96
CA PRO A 30 2.86 -39.50 9.07
C PRO A 30 4.29 -39.99 9.34
N LYS A 31 4.54 -41.30 9.24
CA LYS A 31 5.88 -41.88 9.45
C LYS A 31 6.87 -41.44 8.38
N ILE A 32 6.40 -41.30 7.13
CA ILE A 32 7.23 -40.82 6.03
C ILE A 32 7.51 -39.32 6.19
N ARG A 33 6.51 -38.55 6.62
CA ARG A 33 6.64 -37.12 6.89
C ARG A 33 7.70 -36.85 7.97
N GLU A 34 7.64 -37.55 9.09
CA GLU A 34 8.62 -37.43 10.17
C GLU A 34 10.05 -37.74 9.69
N LYS A 35 10.21 -38.83 8.93
CA LYS A 35 11.51 -39.21 8.36
C LYS A 35 12.10 -38.14 7.44
N VAL A 36 11.27 -37.52 6.61
CA VAL A 36 11.68 -36.42 5.73
C VAL A 36 12.04 -35.17 6.55
N LEU A 37 11.23 -34.78 7.53
CA LEU A 37 11.50 -33.61 8.38
C LEU A 37 12.83 -33.75 9.13
N LYS A 38 13.09 -34.93 9.70
CA LYS A 38 14.38 -35.24 10.34
C LYS A 38 15.56 -35.11 9.38
N SER A 39 15.40 -35.57 8.14
CA SER A 39 16.46 -35.47 7.13
C SER A 39 16.69 -34.02 6.65
N ILE A 40 15.65 -33.18 6.68
CA ILE A 40 15.77 -31.74 6.39
C ILE A 40 16.59 -31.06 7.50
N GLU A 41 16.30 -31.38 8.76
CA GLU A 41 17.00 -30.84 9.93
C GLU A 41 18.48 -31.28 9.96
N GLU A 42 18.75 -32.59 9.84
CA GLU A 42 20.11 -33.14 9.89
C GLU A 42 21.02 -32.66 8.75
N LEU A 43 20.44 -32.38 7.58
CA LEU A 43 21.17 -31.85 6.42
C LEU A 43 21.19 -30.32 6.36
N ASN A 44 20.55 -29.65 7.32
CA ASN A 44 20.33 -28.21 7.33
C ASN A 44 19.81 -27.68 5.98
N TYR A 45 18.86 -28.43 5.40
CA TYR A 45 18.27 -28.08 4.11
C TYR A 45 17.25 -26.96 4.29
N VAL A 46 17.51 -25.82 3.66
CA VAL A 46 16.53 -24.75 3.54
C VAL A 46 15.84 -24.90 2.18
N PRO A 47 14.51 -25.11 2.14
CA PRO A 47 13.78 -25.12 0.89
C PRO A 47 14.01 -23.84 0.11
N ASP A 48 14.43 -23.98 -1.14
CA ASP A 48 14.63 -22.83 -2.03
C ASP A 48 13.27 -22.31 -2.51
N GLU A 49 12.82 -21.21 -1.91
CA GLU A 49 11.60 -20.51 -2.27
C GLU A 49 11.64 -19.99 -3.73
N VAL A 50 12.83 -19.72 -4.29
CA VAL A 50 13.02 -19.32 -5.69
C VAL A 50 12.76 -20.51 -6.61
N ALA A 51 13.32 -21.68 -6.31
CA ALA A 51 13.02 -22.90 -7.08
C ALA A 51 11.53 -23.30 -6.97
N ARG A 52 10.86 -22.96 -5.87
CA ARG A 52 9.42 -23.15 -5.66
C ARG A 52 8.59 -22.18 -6.50
N SER A 53 8.96 -20.90 -6.53
CA SER A 53 8.25 -19.88 -7.32
C SER A 53 8.38 -20.12 -8.82
N PHE A 54 9.50 -20.68 -9.31
CA PHE A 54 9.62 -21.12 -10.72
C PHE A 54 8.53 -22.11 -11.14
N LYS A 55 8.12 -23.01 -10.23
CA LYS A 55 7.08 -24.01 -10.50
C LYS A 55 5.66 -23.45 -10.35
N LEU A 56 5.47 -22.48 -9.44
CA LEU A 56 4.20 -21.81 -9.17
C LEU A 56 3.97 -20.54 -10.01
N ARG A 57 4.97 -20.12 -10.79
CA ARG A 57 5.03 -18.87 -11.58
C ARG A 57 4.76 -17.57 -10.79
N THR A 58 4.69 -17.65 -9.47
CA THR A 58 4.43 -16.54 -8.54
C THR A 58 5.18 -16.77 -7.22
N THR A 59 5.58 -15.68 -6.57
CA THR A 59 6.15 -15.69 -5.22
C THR A 59 5.07 -15.36 -4.20
N LYS A 60 5.25 -15.74 -2.94
CA LYS A 60 4.38 -15.29 -1.83
C LYS A 60 4.74 -13.89 -1.34
N MET A 61 5.05 -12.98 -2.27
CA MET A 61 5.38 -11.59 -1.96
C MET A 61 4.27 -10.68 -2.49
N VAL A 62 3.82 -9.75 -1.67
CA VAL A 62 2.93 -8.65 -2.09
C VAL A 62 3.69 -7.37 -1.91
N ALA A 63 3.66 -6.52 -2.92
CA ALA A 63 4.34 -5.24 -2.88
C ALA A 63 3.44 -4.15 -2.31
N LEU A 64 4.01 -3.27 -1.50
CA LEU A 64 3.38 -2.02 -1.08
C LEU A 64 4.20 -0.87 -1.66
N LEU A 65 3.66 -0.22 -2.70
CA LEU A 65 4.25 0.95 -3.33
C LEU A 65 3.68 2.21 -2.69
N VAL A 66 4.55 2.98 -2.03
CA VAL A 66 4.19 4.22 -1.31
C VAL A 66 5.07 5.39 -1.72
N PRO A 67 4.56 6.64 -1.63
CA PRO A 67 5.33 7.83 -1.94
C PRO A 67 6.50 8.05 -0.98
N THR A 68 6.31 7.75 0.30
CA THR A 68 7.35 7.90 1.33
C THR A 68 7.04 6.97 2.50
N ILE A 69 8.09 6.58 3.24
CA ILE A 69 7.96 5.84 4.51
C ILE A 69 8.09 6.77 5.73
N TRP A 70 8.41 8.04 5.50
CA TRP A 70 8.58 9.04 6.54
C TRP A 70 7.27 9.64 7.04
N ASN A 71 6.20 9.57 6.23
CA ASN A 71 4.88 10.03 6.65
C ASN A 71 4.23 8.95 7.54
N PRO A 72 3.79 9.28 8.76
CA PRO A 72 3.14 8.34 9.68
C PRO A 72 1.96 7.56 9.08
N PHE A 73 1.19 8.17 8.17
CA PHE A 73 0.08 7.49 7.51
C PHE A 73 0.55 6.26 6.71
N PHE A 74 1.63 6.40 5.93
CA PHE A 74 2.13 5.29 5.11
C PHE A 74 2.86 4.23 5.93
N SER A 75 3.53 4.62 7.02
CA SER A 75 4.20 3.65 7.90
C SER A 75 3.20 2.85 8.72
N GLU A 76 2.13 3.47 9.21
CA GLU A 76 1.02 2.79 9.89
C GLU A 76 0.27 1.85 8.93
N LEU A 77 -0.03 2.32 7.71
CA LEU A 77 -0.58 1.46 6.66
C LEU A 77 0.32 0.26 6.38
N GLY A 78 1.63 0.48 6.24
CA GLY A 78 2.62 -0.57 6.02
C GLY A 78 2.63 -1.61 7.13
N HIS A 79 2.50 -1.18 8.39
CA HIS A 79 2.40 -2.08 9.54
C HIS A 79 1.16 -3.00 9.45
N TYR A 80 -0.03 -2.44 9.23
CA TYR A 80 -1.25 -3.25 9.18
C TYR A 80 -1.32 -4.14 7.93
N VAL A 81 -0.80 -3.66 6.80
CA VAL A 81 -0.67 -4.48 5.58
C VAL A 81 0.26 -5.67 5.83
N GLU A 82 1.40 -5.44 6.48
CA GLU A 82 2.36 -6.50 6.81
C GLU A 82 1.75 -7.57 7.72
N ASP A 83 1.12 -7.16 8.82
CA ASP A 83 0.47 -8.07 9.78
C ASP A 83 -0.62 -8.94 9.09
N GLU A 84 -1.39 -8.35 8.18
CA GLU A 84 -2.45 -9.08 7.47
C GLU A 84 -1.92 -10.05 6.40
N LEU A 85 -0.79 -9.70 5.78
CA LEU A 85 -0.08 -10.58 4.86
C LEU A 85 0.58 -11.75 5.59
N ASP A 86 1.22 -11.50 6.73
CA ASP A 86 1.90 -12.53 7.52
C ASP A 86 0.93 -13.62 8.00
N LYS A 87 -0.26 -13.24 8.48
CA LYS A 87 -1.35 -14.17 8.82
C LYS A 87 -1.74 -15.13 7.68
N ARG A 88 -1.50 -14.72 6.42
CA ARG A 88 -1.79 -15.52 5.20
C ARG A 88 -0.53 -16.20 4.64
N GLY A 89 0.62 -16.05 5.29
CA GLY A 89 1.90 -16.56 4.85
C GLY A 89 2.45 -15.86 3.62
N TYR A 90 2.10 -14.60 3.41
CA TYR A 90 2.69 -13.70 2.43
C TYR A 90 3.73 -12.79 3.11
N LYS A 91 4.71 -12.33 2.33
CA LYS A 91 5.72 -11.37 2.76
C LYS A 91 5.44 -10.01 2.11
N LEU A 92 5.65 -8.94 2.87
CA LEU A 92 5.58 -7.58 2.34
C LEU A 92 6.90 -7.19 1.66
N LEU A 93 6.82 -6.65 0.45
CA LEU A 93 7.91 -5.95 -0.22
C LEU A 93 7.61 -4.46 -0.29
N LEU A 94 8.29 -3.65 0.53
CA LEU A 94 8.06 -2.21 0.60
C LEU A 94 8.83 -1.46 -0.50
N CYS A 95 8.12 -0.67 -1.30
CA CYS A 95 8.66 0.13 -2.40
C CYS A 95 8.44 1.62 -2.12
N ASN A 96 9.52 2.36 -1.91
CA ASN A 96 9.48 3.80 -1.57
C ASN A 96 9.77 4.66 -2.82
N SER A 97 8.74 5.12 -3.51
CA SER A 97 8.88 5.82 -4.80
C SER A 97 9.43 7.24 -4.68
N GLY A 98 9.30 7.89 -3.51
CA GLY A 98 9.63 9.30 -3.37
C GLY A 98 8.71 10.21 -4.19
N ALA A 99 7.51 9.74 -4.58
CA ALA A 99 6.62 10.40 -5.54
C ALA A 99 7.27 10.71 -6.90
N LYS A 100 8.26 9.89 -7.32
CA LYS A 100 8.98 10.06 -8.59
C LYS A 100 8.47 9.04 -9.62
N PRO A 101 7.86 9.46 -10.73
CA PRO A 101 7.32 8.53 -11.74
C PRO A 101 8.36 7.53 -12.26
N GLU A 102 9.62 7.94 -12.42
CA GLU A 102 10.68 7.07 -12.93
C GLU A 102 11.02 5.95 -11.93
N LYS A 103 10.95 6.25 -10.62
CA LYS A 103 11.12 5.24 -9.57
C LYS A 103 9.94 4.28 -9.51
N GLU A 104 8.72 4.77 -9.72
CA GLU A 104 7.54 3.91 -9.78
C GLU A 104 7.66 2.90 -10.92
N GLN A 105 8.05 3.36 -12.11
CA GLN A 105 8.27 2.49 -13.26
C GLN A 105 9.37 1.44 -12.98
N TYR A 106 10.50 1.85 -12.41
CA TYR A 106 11.55 0.93 -11.98
C TYR A 106 11.03 -0.14 -11.01
N TYR A 107 10.19 0.25 -10.04
CA TYR A 107 9.58 -0.71 -9.13
C TYR A 107 8.65 -1.67 -9.87
N LEU A 108 7.80 -1.20 -10.77
CA LEU A 108 6.92 -2.08 -11.55
C LEU A 108 7.69 -3.14 -12.34
N GLU A 109 8.78 -2.75 -13.00
CA GLU A 109 9.65 -3.69 -13.70
C GLU A 109 10.26 -4.72 -12.74
N MET A 110 10.80 -4.26 -11.61
CA MET A 110 11.37 -5.13 -10.58
C MET A 110 10.33 -6.09 -10.00
N LEU A 111 9.11 -5.63 -9.77
CA LEU A 111 8.01 -6.43 -9.24
C LEU A 111 7.56 -7.51 -10.22
N ASN A 112 7.50 -7.19 -11.52
CA ASN A 112 7.22 -8.17 -12.57
C ASN A 112 8.33 -9.22 -12.72
N GLN A 113 9.59 -8.81 -12.61
CA GLN A 113 10.73 -9.74 -12.62
C GLN A 113 10.72 -10.67 -11.40
N ASN A 114 10.34 -10.15 -10.23
CA ASN A 114 10.23 -10.94 -8.99
C ASN A 114 8.93 -11.74 -8.88
N LYS A 115 8.04 -11.67 -9.89
CA LYS A 115 6.78 -12.42 -9.94
C LYS A 115 5.97 -12.30 -8.64
N VAL A 116 5.81 -11.07 -8.15
CA VAL A 116 5.01 -10.82 -6.96
C VAL A 116 3.56 -11.23 -7.18
N ALA A 117 2.89 -11.65 -6.11
CA ALA A 117 1.49 -12.09 -6.16
C ALA A 117 0.50 -10.93 -6.37
N GLY A 118 0.91 -9.71 -6.04
CA GLY A 118 0.08 -8.52 -6.20
C GLY A 118 0.80 -7.25 -5.74
N ILE A 119 0.19 -6.10 -6.06
CA ILE A 119 0.66 -4.77 -5.69
C ILE A 119 -0.49 -4.04 -4.98
N LEU A 120 -0.17 -3.44 -3.84
CA LEU A 120 -0.94 -2.40 -3.20
C LEU A 120 -0.24 -1.07 -3.48
N GLY A 121 -0.93 -0.12 -4.11
CA GLY A 121 -0.29 1.09 -4.62
C GLY A 121 -0.95 2.37 -4.15
N ILE A 122 -0.13 3.26 -3.59
CA ILE A 122 -0.40 4.69 -3.49
C ILE A 122 0.61 5.38 -4.40
N THR A 123 0.13 5.87 -5.53
CA THR A 123 1.00 6.37 -6.61
C THR A 123 0.42 7.63 -7.20
N TYR A 124 1.31 8.53 -7.59
CA TYR A 124 0.99 9.81 -8.21
C TYR A 124 1.46 9.86 -9.67
N ASN A 125 1.60 8.71 -10.34
CA ASN A 125 2.00 8.65 -11.74
C ASN A 125 0.81 8.57 -12.69
N GLU A 126 0.65 9.53 -13.61
CA GLU A 126 -0.45 9.62 -14.58
C GLU A 126 -0.60 8.43 -15.55
N TYR A 127 0.43 7.58 -15.74
CA TYR A 127 0.41 6.50 -16.72
C TYR A 127 -0.29 5.23 -16.23
N GLU A 128 -1.61 5.14 -16.42
CA GLU A 128 -2.44 4.02 -15.92
C GLU A 128 -2.16 2.67 -16.61
N GLU A 129 -1.77 2.68 -17.90
CA GLU A 129 -1.65 1.46 -18.72
C GLU A 129 -0.45 0.56 -18.37
N GLU A 130 0.51 1.07 -17.59
CA GLU A 130 1.72 0.33 -17.20
C GLU A 130 1.50 -0.54 -15.94
N PHE A 131 0.50 -0.21 -15.12
CA PHE A 131 0.29 -0.85 -13.81
C PHE A 131 -0.52 -2.15 -13.87
N THR A 132 -1.21 -2.44 -14.99
CA THR A 132 -2.32 -3.41 -15.02
C THR A 132 -2.09 -4.65 -15.87
N LYS A 133 -0.98 -4.74 -16.62
CA LYS A 133 -0.88 -5.75 -17.69
C LYS A 133 -0.56 -7.18 -17.21
N ASP A 134 0.04 -7.37 -16.03
CA ASP A 134 0.55 -8.71 -15.64
C ASP A 134 0.47 -9.06 -14.15
N ILE A 135 0.14 -8.11 -13.26
CA ILE A 135 0.12 -8.33 -11.81
C ILE A 135 -1.20 -7.79 -11.24
N PRO A 136 -1.89 -8.53 -10.35
CA PRO A 136 -3.05 -7.99 -9.63
C PRO A 136 -2.67 -6.70 -8.88
N PHE A 137 -3.38 -5.62 -9.15
CA PHE A 137 -3.12 -4.31 -8.55
C PHE A 137 -4.36 -3.82 -7.81
N VAL A 138 -4.19 -3.34 -6.57
CA VAL A 138 -5.20 -2.61 -5.82
C VAL A 138 -4.66 -1.24 -5.48
N SER A 139 -5.41 -0.22 -5.87
CA SER A 139 -5.06 1.18 -5.59
C SER A 139 -5.62 1.61 -4.24
N ILE A 140 -4.93 2.53 -3.57
CA ILE A 140 -5.41 3.19 -2.36
C ILE A 140 -5.50 4.70 -2.64
N ASP A 141 -6.67 5.29 -2.34
CA ASP A 141 -7.00 6.71 -2.50
C ASP A 141 -6.89 7.31 -3.92
N ARG A 142 -6.53 6.48 -4.92
CA ARG A 142 -6.45 6.89 -6.32
C ARG A 142 -7.30 6.03 -7.23
N VAL A 143 -8.07 6.69 -8.08
CA VAL A 143 -8.83 6.03 -9.15
C VAL A 143 -7.96 6.03 -10.41
N PHE A 144 -7.59 4.85 -10.87
CA PHE A 144 -6.92 4.62 -12.16
C PHE A 144 -8.00 4.40 -13.23
N SER A 145 -8.15 3.16 -13.68
CA SER A 145 -9.21 2.72 -14.57
C SER A 145 -10.31 1.97 -13.82
N LYS A 146 -11.42 1.67 -14.51
CA LYS A 146 -12.50 0.83 -13.96
C LYS A 146 -12.07 -0.61 -13.62
N GLU A 147 -10.91 -1.04 -14.11
CA GLU A 147 -10.41 -2.41 -13.97
C GLU A 147 -9.58 -2.60 -12.70
N VAL A 148 -9.09 -1.50 -12.11
CA VAL A 148 -8.30 -1.52 -10.88
C VAL A 148 -9.20 -1.22 -9.68
N PRO A 149 -9.34 -2.16 -8.74
CA PRO A 149 -10.03 -1.88 -7.48
C PRO A 149 -9.34 -0.73 -6.73
N CYS A 150 -10.13 0.24 -6.30
CA CYS A 150 -9.69 1.35 -5.45
C CYS A 150 -10.28 1.18 -4.05
N VAL A 151 -9.42 1.22 -3.03
CA VAL A 151 -9.80 1.29 -1.63
C VAL A 151 -9.57 2.72 -1.15
N SER A 152 -10.61 3.37 -0.66
CA SER A 152 -10.52 4.73 -0.14
C SER A 152 -11.55 4.95 0.96
N SER A 153 -11.35 6.00 1.75
CA SER A 153 -12.38 6.50 2.67
C SER A 153 -13.40 7.35 1.92
N ASP A 154 -14.57 7.58 2.52
CA ASP A 154 -15.49 8.62 2.03
C ASP A 154 -14.93 10.00 2.40
N ASN A 155 -13.98 10.44 1.57
CA ASN A 155 -13.29 11.71 1.73
C ASN A 155 -14.26 12.89 1.66
N TYR A 156 -15.29 12.81 0.83
CA TYR A 156 -16.31 13.85 0.74
C TYR A 156 -17.08 13.97 2.05
N GLN A 157 -17.62 12.86 2.57
CA GLN A 157 -18.29 12.86 3.87
C GLN A 157 -17.36 13.32 4.99
N GLY A 158 -16.09 12.92 4.97
CA GLY A 158 -15.08 13.38 5.92
C GLY A 158 -14.95 14.91 5.94
N GLY A 159 -14.96 15.54 4.77
CA GLY A 159 -15.00 17.00 4.66
C GLY A 159 -16.27 17.62 5.25
N GLN A 160 -17.43 17.00 5.03
CA GLN A 160 -18.69 17.49 5.61
C GLN A 160 -18.66 17.43 7.14
N ILE A 161 -18.16 16.33 7.71
CA ILE A 161 -18.01 16.16 9.15
C ILE A 161 -17.10 17.27 9.71
N ALA A 162 -15.95 17.53 9.10
CA ALA A 162 -15.03 18.59 9.54
C ALA A 162 -15.70 19.98 9.53
N ALA A 163 -16.48 20.31 8.50
CA ALA A 163 -17.20 21.57 8.43
C ALA A 163 -18.26 21.70 9.53
N ASP A 164 -19.06 20.64 9.75
CA ASP A 164 -20.07 20.65 10.80
C ASP A 164 -19.44 20.81 12.19
N GLU A 165 -18.34 20.13 12.48
CA GLU A 165 -17.63 20.23 13.76
C GLU A 165 -17.14 21.67 14.03
N LEU A 166 -16.48 22.31 13.07
CA LEU A 166 -16.01 23.70 13.24
C LEU A 166 -17.18 24.68 13.43
N ILE A 167 -18.26 24.54 12.66
CA ILE A 167 -19.43 25.41 12.76
C ILE A 167 -20.14 25.22 14.10
N ASN A 168 -20.28 23.97 14.54
CA ASN A 168 -20.91 23.64 15.82
C ASN A 168 -20.05 24.11 17.01
N ALA A 169 -18.72 24.12 16.87
CA ALA A 169 -17.81 24.73 17.83
C ALA A 169 -17.89 26.26 17.88
N GLY A 170 -18.56 26.89 16.92
CA GLY A 170 -18.86 28.32 16.91
C GLY A 170 -18.02 29.16 15.96
N CYS A 171 -17.11 28.55 15.19
CA CYS A 171 -16.29 29.24 14.18
C CYS A 171 -17.18 29.98 13.18
N LYS A 172 -16.73 31.17 12.75
CA LYS A 172 -17.45 32.07 11.84
C LYS A 172 -16.71 32.31 10.54
N LYS A 173 -15.39 32.14 10.53
CA LYS A 173 -14.50 32.37 9.39
C LYS A 173 -13.68 31.11 9.18
N LEU A 174 -14.17 30.27 8.28
CA LEU A 174 -13.59 28.97 7.97
C LEU A 174 -12.54 29.07 6.87
N ALA A 175 -11.51 28.24 6.98
CA ALA A 175 -10.55 28.01 5.91
C ALA A 175 -10.29 26.51 5.72
N PHE A 176 -10.08 26.12 4.46
CA PHE A 176 -9.42 24.89 4.08
C PHE A 176 -7.97 25.22 3.70
N MET A 177 -7.02 24.55 4.32
CA MET A 177 -5.59 24.64 3.98
C MET A 177 -5.11 23.30 3.46
N GLY A 178 -4.36 23.24 2.37
CA GLY A 178 -3.86 21.95 1.92
C GLY A 178 -3.01 22.00 0.68
N SER A 179 -2.73 20.82 0.13
CA SER A 179 -2.14 20.70 -1.20
C SER A 179 -3.18 20.24 -2.22
N PHE A 180 -2.93 20.55 -3.49
CA PHE A 180 -3.71 20.00 -4.59
C PHE A 180 -2.81 19.26 -5.57
N THR A 181 -3.37 18.20 -6.16
CA THR A 181 -2.78 17.47 -7.28
C THR A 181 -3.70 17.55 -8.49
N LYS A 182 -3.11 17.56 -9.69
CA LYS A 182 -3.86 17.48 -10.95
C LYS A 182 -4.43 16.09 -11.21
N ILE A 183 -3.95 15.09 -10.48
CA ILE A 183 -4.36 13.70 -10.60
C ILE A 183 -5.70 13.52 -9.92
N ASN A 184 -6.57 12.71 -10.52
CA ASN A 184 -7.84 12.35 -9.91
C ASN A 184 -7.61 11.46 -8.69
N THR A 185 -7.74 12.04 -7.50
CA THR A 185 -7.59 11.35 -6.21
C THR A 185 -8.83 11.56 -5.36
N GLU A 186 -9.17 10.56 -4.55
CA GLU A 186 -10.29 10.68 -3.61
C GLU A 186 -9.98 11.70 -2.52
N VAL A 187 -8.70 11.95 -2.20
CA VAL A 187 -8.27 12.93 -1.19
C VAL A 187 -8.74 14.35 -1.52
N ASN A 188 -8.75 14.74 -2.80
CA ASN A 188 -9.24 16.05 -3.24
C ASN A 188 -10.71 16.29 -2.84
N ARG A 189 -11.50 15.22 -2.69
CA ARG A 189 -12.92 15.31 -2.31
C ARG A 189 -13.13 15.77 -0.87
N ARG A 190 -12.12 15.72 0.00
CA ARG A 190 -12.20 16.27 1.37
C ARG A 190 -12.51 17.76 1.34
N LYS A 191 -11.78 18.52 0.51
CA LYS A 191 -12.05 19.95 0.30
C LYS A 191 -13.47 20.15 -0.23
N GLU A 192 -13.86 19.40 -1.25
CA GLU A 192 -15.16 19.56 -1.90
C GLU A 192 -16.30 19.37 -0.89
N GLY A 193 -16.22 18.33 -0.06
CA GLY A 193 -17.18 18.06 1.01
C GLY A 193 -17.21 19.16 2.06
N PHE A 194 -16.05 19.64 2.49
CA PHE A 194 -15.91 20.73 3.46
C PHE A 194 -16.56 22.03 2.95
N VAL A 195 -16.17 22.48 1.75
CA VAL A 195 -16.70 23.70 1.13
C VAL A 195 -18.20 23.59 0.88
N ALA A 196 -18.67 22.44 0.37
CA ALA A 196 -20.08 22.24 0.08
C ALA A 196 -20.94 22.27 1.36
N GLN A 197 -20.46 21.65 2.45
CA GLN A 197 -21.19 21.64 3.72
C GLN A 197 -21.17 23.00 4.40
N ALA A 198 -20.03 23.71 4.43
CA ALA A 198 -19.96 25.07 4.96
C ALA A 198 -20.94 26.00 4.24
N LYS A 199 -20.97 25.97 2.90
CA LYS A 199 -21.90 26.74 2.09
C LYS A 199 -23.35 26.39 2.38
N LYS A 200 -23.68 25.10 2.53
CA LYS A 200 -25.02 24.63 2.93
C LYS A 200 -25.43 25.16 4.31
N ARG A 201 -24.49 25.36 5.22
CA ARG A 201 -24.68 25.94 6.56
C ARG A 201 -24.60 27.47 6.57
N GLY A 202 -24.46 28.11 5.41
CA GLY A 202 -24.45 29.56 5.26
C GLY A 202 -23.13 30.23 5.63
N GLN A 203 -22.01 29.50 5.59
CA GLN A 203 -20.66 30.05 5.77
C GLN A 203 -19.84 29.95 4.48
N ASP A 204 -19.10 31.00 4.16
CA ASP A 204 -18.09 30.97 3.11
C ASP A 204 -16.78 30.39 3.66
N VAL A 205 -15.96 29.83 2.77
CA VAL A 205 -14.70 29.18 3.10
C VAL A 205 -13.57 29.81 2.30
N ILE A 206 -12.50 30.19 2.99
CA ILE A 206 -11.22 30.54 2.36
C ILE A 206 -10.51 29.24 1.96
N VAL A 207 -10.13 29.10 0.69
CA VAL A 207 -9.37 27.95 0.20
C VAL A 207 -7.93 28.39 -0.05
N PHE A 208 -7.00 27.88 0.75
CA PHE A 208 -5.58 28.22 0.68
C PHE A 208 -4.76 26.97 0.36
N GLU A 209 -4.34 26.84 -0.90
CA GLU A 209 -3.71 25.61 -1.38
C GLU A 209 -2.43 25.87 -2.18
N LYS A 210 -1.48 24.93 -2.11
CA LYS A 210 -0.29 24.88 -2.97
C LYS A 210 -0.21 23.54 -3.71
N PRO A 211 0.53 23.44 -4.84
CA PRO A 211 0.79 22.15 -5.46
C PRO A 211 1.47 21.18 -4.48
N ASP A 212 1.09 19.90 -4.53
CA ASP A 212 1.77 18.85 -3.76
C ASP A 212 3.14 18.49 -4.38
N PRO A 213 4.21 18.28 -3.58
CA PRO A 213 4.29 18.43 -2.12
C PRO A 213 4.55 19.88 -1.67
N ILE A 214 4.06 20.23 -0.48
CA ILE A 214 4.41 21.50 0.17
C ILE A 214 5.83 21.37 0.76
N GLU A 215 6.81 22.02 0.14
CA GLU A 215 8.23 21.92 0.53
C GLU A 215 8.53 22.54 1.91
N ASN A 216 7.91 23.68 2.22
CA ASN A 216 8.10 24.40 3.47
C ASN A 216 6.74 24.67 4.14
N VAL A 217 6.34 23.73 5.01
CA VAL A 217 5.07 23.79 5.75
C VAL A 217 5.03 24.99 6.69
N GLU A 218 6.13 25.36 7.33
CA GLU A 218 6.17 26.50 8.25
C GLU A 218 5.92 27.82 7.50
N LEU A 219 6.59 28.03 6.37
CA LEU A 219 6.35 29.19 5.52
C LEU A 219 4.91 29.21 4.99
N PHE A 220 4.38 28.06 4.57
CA PHE A 220 2.99 27.95 4.11
C PHE A 220 1.98 28.36 5.19
N CYS A 221 2.19 27.90 6.43
CA CYS A 221 1.34 28.29 7.56
C CYS A 221 1.50 29.76 7.94
N ASN A 222 2.71 30.31 7.89
CA ASN A 222 2.97 31.72 8.18
C ASN A 222 2.31 32.64 7.14
N GLU A 223 2.45 32.33 5.85
CA GLU A 223 1.80 33.06 4.76
C GLU A 223 0.27 33.06 4.92
N PHE A 224 -0.32 31.92 5.29
CA PHE A 224 -1.75 31.83 5.58
C PHE A 224 -2.16 32.75 6.74
N HIS A 225 -1.41 32.69 7.86
CA HIS A 225 -1.71 33.48 9.04
C HIS A 225 -1.61 35.00 8.77
N GLU A 226 -0.61 35.42 8.00
CA GLU A 226 -0.43 36.83 7.61
C GLU A 226 -1.55 37.34 6.69
N GLN A 227 -2.03 36.50 5.77
CA GLN A 227 -3.09 36.88 4.81
C GLN A 227 -4.49 36.80 5.41
N HIS A 228 -4.71 35.90 6.37
CA HIS A 228 -6.02 35.58 6.94
C HIS A 228 -5.98 35.55 8.48
N PRO A 229 -5.55 36.65 9.15
CA PRO A 229 -5.36 36.70 10.60
C PRO A 229 -6.66 36.58 11.41
N ASP A 230 -7.80 36.72 10.74
CA ASP A 230 -9.15 36.69 11.29
C ASP A 230 -9.87 35.34 11.14
N VAL A 231 -9.24 34.34 10.50
CA VAL A 231 -9.77 32.97 10.43
C VAL A 231 -9.80 32.36 11.83
N ASP A 232 -10.93 31.75 12.18
CA ASP A 232 -11.19 31.15 13.49
C ASP A 232 -11.50 29.64 13.42
N GLY A 233 -11.55 29.05 12.23
CA GLY A 233 -11.66 27.61 12.02
C GLY A 233 -10.88 27.15 10.79
N VAL A 234 -9.96 26.20 10.97
CA VAL A 234 -9.12 25.66 9.88
C VAL A 234 -9.31 24.15 9.78
N PHE A 235 -9.53 23.67 8.56
CA PHE A 235 -9.40 22.26 8.21
C PHE A 235 -8.19 22.08 7.29
N ALA A 236 -7.25 21.21 7.66
CA ALA A 236 -5.99 20.98 6.95
C ALA A 236 -5.65 19.49 6.83
#